data_AF-A0A930K3H3-F1
#
_entry.id   AF-A0A930K3H3-F1
#
_cell.length_a   1.000
_cell.length_b   1.000
_cell.length_c   1.000
_cell.angle_alpha   90.00
_cell.angle_beta   90.00
_cell.angle_gamma   90.00
#
_symmetry.space_group_name_H-M   'P 1'
#
loop_
_entity.id
_entity.type
_entity.pdbx_description
1 polymer ?
#
loop_
_entity_poly.entity_id
_entity_poly.type
_entity_poly.pdbx_seq_one_letter_code
_entity_poly.pdbx_strand_id
1 'polypeptide(L)'
;MRSRTSTWFETRVRYDKTMEDGQNKKVIEQYVVDAFSFSEAEEFITEEMSHYVSGEFDVKAIAPAAYGEIFFSDIDTDDKWFKARLAFITIDEKTEKEKRSSVTYLVQAHSVNGAVKHVDEVMGATLIDYEIAAITETKIMDVFEHRADKNNEAENKPEFEQ
;
A
#
# COMPACT_ATOMS: atom_id res chain seq x y z
N MET A 1 0.58 -6.52 -13.76
CA MET A 1 0.43 -5.89 -12.43
C MET A 1 1.54 -6.34 -11.51
N ARG A 2 2.10 -5.47 -10.65
CA ARG A 2 3.13 -5.83 -9.66
C ARG A 2 2.50 -5.94 -8.28
N SER A 3 2.88 -6.96 -7.49
CA SER A 3 2.56 -6.98 -6.06
C SER A 3 3.81 -6.79 -5.19
N ARG A 4 3.63 -6.24 -3.99
CA ARG A 4 4.69 -6.11 -2.98
C ARG A 4 4.16 -6.45 -1.60
N THR A 5 4.85 -7.38 -0.95
CA THR A 5 4.62 -7.74 0.45
C THR A 5 5.60 -7.01 1.34
N SER A 6 5.10 -6.28 2.35
CA SER A 6 5.93 -5.61 3.34
C SER A 6 5.16 -5.31 4.63
N THR A 7 5.81 -4.59 5.55
CA THR A 7 5.15 -4.01 6.72
C THR A 7 4.71 -2.59 6.38
N TRP A 8 3.39 -2.42 6.24
CA TRP A 8 2.80 -1.15 5.82
C TRP A 8 2.20 -0.41 7.01
N PHE A 9 2.36 0.91 7.03
CA PHE A 9 1.72 1.82 7.97
C PHE A 9 0.84 2.83 7.24
N GLU A 10 -0.38 3.03 7.74
CA GLU A 10 -1.25 4.14 7.31
C GLU A 10 -0.92 5.37 8.16
N THR A 11 -0.46 6.44 7.52
CA THR A 11 -0.15 7.73 8.15
C THR A 11 -1.21 8.76 7.80
N ARG A 12 -1.53 9.65 8.74
CA ARG A 12 -2.37 10.83 8.48
C ARG A 12 -1.55 12.07 8.75
N VAL A 13 -1.36 12.89 7.73
CA VAL A 13 -0.54 14.11 7.81
C VAL A 13 -1.41 15.34 7.61
N ARG A 14 -1.09 16.41 8.33
CA ARG A 14 -1.72 17.72 8.17
C ARG A 14 -0.68 18.71 7.65
N TYR A 15 -1.06 19.46 6.62
CA TYR A 15 -0.22 20.49 6.05
C TYR A 15 -1.04 21.57 5.32
N ASP A 16 -0.40 22.69 4.97
CA ASP A 16 -0.98 23.75 4.15
C ASP A 16 -0.85 23.40 2.66
N LYS A 17 -1.97 23.23 1.96
CA LYS A 17 -2.05 22.92 0.53
C LYS A 17 -2.59 24.13 -0.24
N THR A 18 -1.91 24.52 -1.30
CA THR A 18 -2.41 25.52 -2.25
C THR A 18 -3.48 24.87 -3.12
N MET A 19 -4.70 25.39 -3.04
CA MET A 19 -5.83 24.93 -3.84
C MET A 19 -5.79 25.56 -5.24
N GLU A 20 -6.61 25.07 -6.17
CA GLU A 20 -6.67 25.58 -7.56
C GLU A 20 -7.00 27.08 -7.66
N ASP A 21 -7.68 27.63 -6.65
CA ASP A 21 -8.03 29.05 -6.55
C ASP A 21 -6.91 29.92 -5.98
N GLY A 22 -5.74 29.35 -5.70
CA GLY A 22 -4.57 30.02 -5.12
C GLY A 22 -4.64 30.23 -3.60
N GLN A 23 -5.69 29.76 -2.92
CA GLN A 23 -5.78 29.85 -1.47
C GLN A 23 -5.02 28.71 -0.79
N ASN A 24 -4.29 29.03 0.28
CA ASN A 24 -3.70 28.02 1.15
C ASN A 24 -4.71 27.54 2.19
N LYS A 25 -4.92 26.22 2.25
CA LYS A 25 -5.83 25.59 3.22
C LYS A 25 -5.14 24.44 3.94
N LYS A 26 -5.37 24.35 5.25
CA LYS A 26 -4.97 23.17 6.03
C LYS A 26 -5.82 21.97 5.62
N VAL A 27 -5.17 20.93 5.12
CA VAL A 27 -5.79 19.65 4.77
C VAL A 27 -5.27 18.54 5.69
N ILE A 28 -6.00 17.44 5.77
CA ILE A 28 -5.54 16.20 6.40
C ILE A 28 -5.69 15.11 5.36
N GLU A 29 -4.57 14.53 4.97
CA GLU A 29 -4.51 13.49 3.94
C GLU A 29 -3.90 12.22 4.51
N GLN A 30 -4.25 11.09 3.89
CA GLN A 30 -3.80 9.77 4.33
C GLN A 30 -2.82 9.21 3.31
N TYR A 31 -1.71 8.66 3.78
CA TYR A 31 -0.68 8.02 2.98
C TYR A 31 -0.37 6.65 3.55
N VAL A 32 0.28 5.82 2.76
CA VAL A 32 0.81 4.53 3.20
C VAL A 32 2.30 4.55 3.04
N VAL A 33 3.01 4.04 4.04
CA VAL A 33 4.46 3.93 4.00
C VAL A 33 4.89 2.51 4.33
N ASP A 34 5.86 2.00 3.60
CA ASP A 34 6.61 0.80 3.97
C ASP A 34 7.65 1.18 5.04
N ALA A 35 7.60 0.56 6.21
CA ALA A 35 8.53 0.82 7.31
C ALA A 35 8.58 -0.37 8.28
N PHE A 36 9.64 -0.50 9.06
CA PHE A 36 9.78 -1.53 10.11
C PHE A 36 9.24 -1.07 11.47
N SER A 37 9.11 0.24 11.70
CA SER A 37 8.64 0.79 12.99
C SER A 37 7.82 2.07 12.85
N PHE A 38 7.10 2.44 13.92
CA PHE A 38 6.35 3.70 13.98
C PHE A 38 7.25 4.94 13.82
N SER A 39 8.44 4.92 14.42
CA SER A 39 9.38 6.04 14.34
C SER A 39 9.94 6.21 12.93
N GLU A 40 10.27 5.10 12.27
CA GLU A 40 10.72 5.10 10.88
C GLU A 40 9.59 5.55 9.92
N ALA A 41 8.36 5.08 10.15
CA ALA A 41 7.21 5.53 9.39
C ALA A 41 6.98 7.05 9.52
N GLU A 42 7.21 7.62 10.71
CA GLU A 42 7.12 9.07 10.98
C GLU A 42 8.22 9.85 10.26
N GLU A 43 9.47 9.38 10.35
CA GLU A 43 10.61 10.00 9.68
C GLU A 43 10.43 9.97 8.15
N PHE A 44 10.09 8.81 7.60
CA PHE A 44 9.98 8.62 6.16
C PHE A 44 8.85 9.46 5.54
N ILE A 45 7.66 9.48 6.15
CA ILE A 45 6.57 10.34 5.63
C ILE A 45 6.92 11.83 5.76
N THR A 46 7.66 12.22 6.80
CA THR A 46 8.10 13.61 6.98
C THR A 46 9.09 14.01 5.89
N GLU A 47 10.05 13.14 5.56
CA GLU A 47 11.02 13.38 4.49
C GLU A 47 10.35 13.48 3.12
N GLU A 48 9.52 12.49 2.75
CA GLU A 48 8.84 12.48 1.45
C GLU A 48 7.93 13.71 1.28
N MET A 49 7.19 14.10 2.33
CA MET A 49 6.29 15.26 2.27
C MET A 49 7.01 16.61 2.32
N SER A 50 8.25 16.67 2.82
CA SER A 50 9.02 17.91 2.96
C SER A 50 9.24 18.63 1.62
N HIS A 51 9.30 17.88 0.52
CA HIS A 51 9.47 18.43 -0.82
C HIS A 51 8.21 19.12 -1.36
N TYR A 52 7.04 18.76 -0.84
CA TYR A 52 5.73 19.23 -1.35
C TYR A 52 5.09 20.29 -0.47
N VAL A 53 5.58 20.46 0.76
CA VAL A 53 4.96 21.32 1.76
C VAL A 53 5.88 22.48 2.12
N SER A 54 5.36 23.70 1.98
CA SER A 54 5.93 24.89 2.60
C SER A 54 5.15 25.24 3.86
N GLY A 55 5.81 25.28 5.03
CA GLY A 55 5.19 25.71 6.28
C GLY A 55 5.00 24.60 7.31
N GLU A 56 3.90 24.65 8.06
CA GLU A 56 3.63 23.74 9.18
C GLU A 56 3.20 22.34 8.68
N PHE A 57 3.92 21.32 9.13
CA PHE A 57 3.65 19.92 8.85
C PHE A 57 3.50 19.15 10.17
N ASP A 58 2.43 18.38 10.29
CA ASP A 58 2.16 17.54 11.46
C ASP A 58 1.78 16.12 11.06
N VAL A 59 2.45 15.12 11.60
CA VAL A 59 1.94 13.74 11.58
C VAL A 59 0.88 13.60 12.68
N LYS A 60 -0.38 13.35 12.28
CA LYS A 60 -1.54 13.27 13.20
C LYS A 60 -1.85 11.86 13.66
N ALA A 61 -1.47 10.84 12.89
CA ALA A 61 -1.61 9.45 13.29
C ALA A 61 -0.71 8.54 12.46
N ILE A 62 -0.29 7.44 13.06
CA ILE A 62 0.39 6.33 12.41
C ILE A 62 -0.25 5.05 12.96
N ALA A 63 -0.65 4.13 12.09
CA ALA A 63 -1.22 2.84 12.48
C ALA A 63 -0.71 1.73 11.54
N PRO A 64 -0.47 0.50 12.03
CA PRO A 64 -0.20 -0.63 11.16
C PRO A 64 -1.38 -0.84 10.19
N ALA A 65 -1.07 -1.07 8.92
CA ALA A 65 -2.09 -1.37 7.92
C ALA A 65 -2.73 -2.75 8.19
N ALA A 66 -3.97 -2.91 7.75
CA ALA A 66 -4.67 -4.20 7.82
C ALA A 66 -4.28 -5.16 6.68
N TYR A 67 -3.39 -4.72 5.78
CA TYR A 67 -2.91 -5.45 4.62
C TYR A 67 -1.39 -5.56 4.68
N GLY A 68 -0.87 -6.74 4.33
CA GLY A 68 0.57 -6.99 4.19
C GLY A 68 1.05 -6.93 2.74
N GLU A 69 0.14 -6.97 1.78
CA GLU A 69 0.45 -6.98 0.34
C GLU A 69 -0.38 -5.94 -0.41
N ILE A 70 0.29 -5.25 -1.33
CA ILE A 70 -0.28 -4.20 -2.17
C ILE A 70 -0.13 -4.58 -3.64
N PHE A 71 -1.18 -4.39 -4.44
CA PHE A 71 -1.21 -4.57 -5.89
C PHE A 71 -1.11 -3.21 -6.58
N PHE A 72 0.00 -2.98 -7.28
CA PHE A 72 0.30 -1.76 -8.02
C PHE A 72 -0.05 -1.95 -9.49
N SER A 73 -0.79 -1.00 -10.04
CA SER A 73 -1.17 -0.98 -11.46
C SER A 73 -0.12 -0.23 -12.28
N ASP A 74 0.15 -0.72 -13.48
CA ASP A 74 1.00 -0.05 -14.46
C ASP A 74 0.18 0.88 -15.40
N ILE A 75 -1.12 1.04 -15.14
CA ILE A 75 -2.04 1.84 -15.94
C ILE A 75 -2.11 3.26 -15.34
N ASP A 76 -1.76 4.27 -16.14
CA ASP A 76 -1.67 5.67 -15.70
C ASP A 76 -2.99 6.25 -15.15
N THR A 77 -4.14 5.70 -15.53
CA THR A 77 -5.46 6.16 -15.04
C THR A 77 -5.85 5.55 -13.70
N ASP A 78 -5.11 4.59 -13.17
CA ASP A 78 -5.39 3.96 -11.89
C ASP A 78 -4.83 4.79 -10.73
N ASP A 79 -5.58 5.84 -10.41
CA ASP A 79 -5.20 6.90 -9.48
C ASP A 79 -5.78 6.74 -8.07
N LYS A 80 -6.45 5.62 -7.78
CA LYS A 80 -7.11 5.37 -6.49
C LYS A 80 -6.70 4.05 -5.86
N TRP A 81 -6.91 3.99 -4.55
CA TRP A 81 -6.57 2.84 -3.72
C TRP A 81 -7.81 2.22 -3.08
N PHE A 82 -7.96 0.91 -3.20
CA PHE A 82 -9.08 0.13 -2.68
C PHE A 82 -8.59 -0.92 -1.69
N LYS A 83 -9.28 -1.04 -0.55
CA LYS A 83 -9.11 -2.19 0.36
C LYS A 83 -9.96 -3.34 -0.17
N ALA A 84 -9.33 -4.43 -0.59
CA ALA A 84 -9.99 -5.65 -1.04
C ALA A 84 -9.83 -6.74 0.04
N ARG A 85 -10.94 -7.18 0.62
CA ARG A 85 -10.97 -8.30 1.58
C ARG A 85 -11.36 -9.57 0.85
N LEU A 86 -10.47 -10.54 0.83
CA LEU A 86 -10.67 -11.85 0.22
C LEU A 86 -10.86 -12.91 1.32
N ALA A 87 -11.74 -13.86 1.07
CA ALA A 87 -11.93 -15.05 1.87
C ALA A 87 -11.38 -16.26 1.11
N PHE A 88 -10.24 -16.78 1.53
CA PHE A 88 -9.68 -18.01 0.98
C PHE A 88 -10.38 -19.22 1.58
N ILE A 89 -10.73 -20.17 0.73
CA ILE A 89 -11.50 -21.36 1.08
C ILE A 89 -10.55 -22.55 1.03
N THR A 90 -10.36 -23.20 2.16
CA THR A 90 -9.57 -24.44 2.27
C THR A 90 -10.37 -25.52 2.97
N ILE A 91 -9.97 -26.78 2.82
CA ILE A 91 -10.55 -27.89 3.58
C ILE A 91 -9.69 -28.11 4.82
N ASP A 92 -10.32 -28.16 5.99
CA ASP A 92 -9.67 -28.56 7.22
C ASP A 92 -9.39 -30.07 7.20
N GLU A 93 -8.11 -30.45 7.20
CA GLU A 93 -7.68 -31.84 7.05
C GLU A 93 -8.17 -32.79 8.17
N LYS A 94 -8.59 -32.25 9.32
CA LYS A 94 -9.06 -33.07 10.45
C LYS A 94 -10.57 -33.27 10.42
N THR A 95 -11.30 -32.27 9.95
CA THR A 95 -12.77 -32.23 10.04
C THR A 95 -13.45 -32.39 8.69
N GLU A 96 -12.70 -32.35 7.59
CA GLU A 96 -13.19 -32.37 6.20
C GLU A 96 -14.21 -31.25 5.91
N LYS A 97 -14.20 -30.19 6.72
CA LYS A 97 -15.08 -29.02 6.57
C LYS A 97 -14.34 -27.88 5.92
N GLU A 98 -15.08 -27.05 5.21
CA GLU A 98 -14.56 -25.79 4.70
C GLU A 98 -14.13 -24.87 5.84
N LYS A 99 -12.93 -24.32 5.71
CA LYS A 99 -12.37 -23.27 6.54
C LYS A 99 -12.17 -22.04 5.67
N ARG A 100 -12.59 -20.90 6.18
CA ARG A 100 -12.43 -19.61 5.51
C ARG A 100 -11.42 -18.75 6.28
N SER A 101 -10.37 -18.30 5.62
CA SER A 101 -9.42 -17.32 6.15
C SER A 101 -9.55 -16.00 5.39
N SER A 102 -9.70 -14.90 6.11
CA SER A 102 -9.78 -13.57 5.49
C SER A 102 -8.40 -12.91 5.42
N VAL A 103 -8.07 -12.35 4.26
CA VAL A 103 -6.89 -11.50 4.05
C VAL A 103 -7.34 -10.20 3.39
N THR A 104 -6.72 -9.08 3.77
CA THR A 104 -6.97 -7.78 3.13
C THR A 104 -5.76 -7.40 2.30
N TYR A 105 -6.01 -6.87 1.11
CA TYR A 105 -5.04 -6.33 0.17
C TYR A 105 -5.36 -4.86 -0.08
N LEU A 106 -4.33 -4.07 -0.40
CA LEU A 106 -4.55 -2.75 -1.00
C LEU A 106 -4.34 -2.86 -2.51
N VAL A 107 -5.27 -2.34 -3.29
CA VAL A 107 -5.29 -2.51 -4.75
C VAL A 107 -5.40 -1.15 -5.41
N GLN A 108 -4.46 -0.83 -6.28
CA GLN A 108 -4.50 0.36 -7.11
C GLN A 108 -5.44 0.12 -8.30
N ALA A 109 -6.38 1.03 -8.54
CA ALA A 109 -7.33 0.98 -9.66
C ALA A 109 -8.01 2.34 -9.87
N HIS A 110 -8.69 2.54 -10.99
CA HIS A 110 -9.53 3.72 -11.23
C HIS A 110 -10.95 3.60 -10.66
N SER A 111 -11.45 2.37 -10.47
CA SER A 111 -12.81 2.09 -10.02
C SER A 111 -12.92 0.77 -9.27
N VAL A 112 -14.04 0.56 -8.58
CA VAL A 112 -14.34 -0.73 -7.91
C VAL A 112 -14.26 -1.90 -8.88
N ASN A 113 -14.82 -1.76 -10.09
CA ASN A 113 -14.74 -2.82 -11.11
C ASN A 113 -13.30 -3.05 -11.60
N GLY A 114 -12.48 -2.00 -11.64
CA GLY A 114 -11.04 -2.13 -11.92
C GLY A 114 -10.34 -2.92 -10.82
N ALA A 115 -10.59 -2.58 -9.56
CA ALA A 115 -10.03 -3.29 -8.41
C ALA A 115 -10.44 -4.78 -8.39
N VAL A 116 -11.68 -5.12 -8.76
CA VAL A 116 -12.12 -6.52 -8.94
C VAL A 116 -11.25 -7.22 -9.99
N LYS A 117 -11.10 -6.63 -11.18
CA LYS A 117 -10.31 -7.23 -12.27
C LYS A 117 -8.85 -7.44 -11.89
N HIS A 118 -8.26 -6.49 -11.18
CA HIS A 118 -6.88 -6.59 -10.69
C HIS A 118 -6.72 -7.72 -9.67
N VAL A 119 -7.66 -7.84 -8.74
CA VAL A 119 -7.70 -8.98 -7.82
C VAL A 119 -7.80 -10.29 -8.61
N ASP A 120 -8.70 -10.37 -9.59
CA ASP A 120 -8.88 -11.56 -10.42
C ASP A 120 -7.64 -11.90 -11.25
N GLU A 121 -6.92 -10.90 -11.77
CA GLU A 121 -5.66 -11.08 -12.52
C GLU A 121 -4.57 -11.73 -11.65
N VAL A 122 -4.35 -11.21 -10.44
CA VAL A 122 -3.32 -11.74 -9.52
C VAL A 122 -3.75 -13.09 -8.95
N MET A 123 -4.98 -13.19 -8.45
CA MET A 123 -5.43 -14.41 -7.78
C MET A 123 -5.73 -15.53 -8.75
N GLY A 124 -6.13 -15.23 -9.99
CA GLY A 124 -6.37 -16.22 -11.05
C GLY A 124 -5.10 -16.94 -11.50
N ALA A 125 -3.91 -16.38 -11.22
CA ALA A 125 -2.64 -17.09 -11.41
C ALA A 125 -2.38 -18.14 -10.31
N THR A 126 -3.13 -18.09 -9.21
CA THR A 126 -3.06 -19.07 -8.12
C THR A 126 -4.09 -20.18 -8.32
N LEU A 127 -3.81 -21.37 -7.81
CA LEU A 127 -4.77 -22.49 -7.79
C LEU A 127 -5.63 -22.50 -6.51
N ILE A 128 -5.71 -21.37 -5.81
CA ILE A 128 -6.39 -21.28 -4.51
C ILE A 128 -7.80 -20.74 -4.70
N ASP A 129 -8.79 -21.44 -4.16
CA ASP A 129 -10.17 -20.97 -4.15
C ASP A 129 -10.33 -19.76 -3.22
N TYR A 130 -10.98 -18.71 -3.73
CA TYR A 130 -11.25 -17.49 -2.97
C TYR A 130 -12.57 -16.86 -3.36
N GLU A 131 -13.11 -16.05 -2.45
CA GLU A 131 -14.24 -15.16 -2.69
C GLU A 131 -13.85 -13.73 -2.32
N ILE A 132 -14.22 -12.75 -3.15
CA ILE A 132 -14.09 -11.33 -2.81
C ILE A 132 -15.22 -10.97 -1.84
N ALA A 133 -14.89 -10.80 -0.56
CA ALA A 133 -15.85 -10.49 0.50
C ALA A 133 -16.24 -9.00 0.54
N ALA A 134 -15.30 -8.10 0.22
CA ALA A 134 -15.56 -6.66 0.16
C ALA A 134 -14.49 -5.94 -0.67
N ILE A 135 -14.88 -4.86 -1.34
CA ILE A 135 -13.97 -3.87 -1.94
C ILE A 135 -14.45 -2.48 -1.55
N THR A 136 -13.57 -1.68 -0.97
CA THR A 136 -13.91 -0.34 -0.47
C THR A 136 -12.87 0.68 -0.93
N GLU A 137 -13.32 1.75 -1.59
CA GLU A 137 -12.47 2.90 -1.94
C GLU A 137 -11.95 3.57 -0.66
N THR A 138 -10.67 3.92 -0.66
CA THR A 138 -10.01 4.56 0.48
C THR A 138 -9.80 6.05 0.24
N LYS A 139 -9.30 6.76 1.27
CA LYS A 139 -8.83 8.15 1.15
C LYS A 139 -7.30 8.22 1.06
N ILE A 140 -6.65 7.10 0.76
CA ILE A 140 -5.20 7.04 0.60
C ILE A 140 -4.86 7.82 -0.67
N MET A 141 -3.98 8.79 -0.53
CA MET A 141 -3.52 9.64 -1.62
C MET A 141 -2.38 8.96 -2.38
N ASP A 142 -1.43 8.36 -1.66
CA ASP A 142 -0.30 7.67 -2.26
C ASP A 142 0.30 6.61 -1.33
N VAL A 143 1.13 5.73 -1.91
CA VAL A 143 1.86 4.66 -1.24
C VAL A 143 3.35 4.86 -1.49
N PHE A 144 4.11 5.18 -0.43
CA PHE A 144 5.56 5.33 -0.49
C PHE A 144 6.24 4.01 -0.13
N GLU A 145 6.94 3.45 -1.09
CA GLU A 145 7.78 2.27 -0.89
C GLU A 145 9.10 2.66 -0.22
N HIS A 146 9.52 1.88 0.75
CA HIS A 146 10.79 2.06 1.42
C HIS A 146 11.88 1.96 0.36
N ARG A 147 12.69 3.00 0.25
CA ARG A 147 13.87 3.00 -0.60
C ARG A 147 14.86 2.02 0.02
N ALA A 148 14.82 0.75 -0.40
CA ALA A 148 15.97 -0.12 -0.17
C ALA A 148 17.17 0.60 -0.77
N ASP A 149 18.11 0.99 0.07
CA ASP A 149 19.19 1.92 -0.22
C ASP A 149 19.72 1.87 -1.66
N LYS A 150 19.91 3.05 -2.25
CA LYS A 150 20.86 3.27 -3.36
C LYS A 150 22.33 2.94 -2.98
N ASN A 151 22.58 2.21 -1.89
CA ASN A 151 23.89 1.78 -1.41
C ASN A 151 24.18 0.28 -1.61
N ASN A 152 23.26 -0.50 -2.19
CA ASN A 152 23.51 -1.91 -2.54
C ASN A 152 24.14 -2.13 -3.93
N GLU A 153 24.71 -1.10 -4.56
CA GLU A 153 25.55 -1.26 -5.76
C GLU A 153 27.05 -1.49 -5.46
N ALA A 154 27.47 -1.42 -4.18
CA ALA A 154 28.88 -1.58 -3.80
C ALA A 154 29.32 -2.99 -3.35
N GLU A 155 28.39 -3.94 -3.12
CA GLU A 155 28.74 -5.28 -2.60
C GLU A 155 28.54 -6.44 -3.60
N ASN A 156 28.35 -6.16 -4.89
CA ASN A 156 28.50 -7.15 -5.96
C ASN A 156 29.83 -6.96 -6.72
N LYS A 157 30.95 -6.97 -6.00
CA LYS A 157 32.21 -7.40 -6.63
C LYS A 157 32.30 -8.92 -6.47
N PRO A 158 32.26 -9.70 -7.57
CA PRO A 158 32.64 -11.11 -7.49
C PRO A 158 34.10 -11.15 -7.08
N GLU A 159 34.34 -11.49 -5.82
CA GLU A 159 35.65 -11.91 -5.35
C GLU A 159 35.91 -13.26 -5.98
N PHE A 160 36.52 -13.28 -7.18
CA PHE A 160 37.40 -14.33 -7.72
C PHE A 160 37.82 -13.91 -9.13
N GLU A 161 39.04 -13.39 -9.28
CA GLU A 161 39.94 -13.78 -10.38
C GLU A 161 41.41 -13.71 -9.91
N GLN A 162 42.02 -14.91 -9.88
CA GLN A 162 43.44 -15.32 -9.74
C GLN A 162 44.17 -15.17 -8.41
#